data_AF-A0A2V9D0G9-F1
#
_entry.id   AF-A0A2V9D0G9-F1
#
_cell.length_a   1.000
_cell.length_b   1.000
_cell.length_c   1.000
_cell.angle_alpha   90.00
_cell.angle_beta   90.00
_cell.angle_gamma   90.00
#
_symmetry.space_group_name_H-M   'P 1'
#
loop_
_entity.id
_entity.type
_entity.pdbx_description
1 polymer ?
#
loop_
_entity_poly.entity_id
_entity_poly.type
_entity_poly.pdbx_seq_one_letter_code
_entity_poly.pdbx_strand_id
1 'polypeptide(L)'
;MRTIAVAGAQATTQVRTTAAPQAFLVWIFPLFYPLSLSATFRSAELTRVNVVLGSAFLTLAIAWLVAGPVASWLALNYLDRDELDRSRNRLVVHGALLAAVTPALFTAMRRISSNQLMVWYLVIAFAAMAALLPASNSASVVYATKFHHIHASSAIVLASFALAHVFNHSLAIVSLGMHAAVLHVFRLVYRQNVGQTILIAAVAVQVCTGLTMAWKYYLRRATPLRNLQLVSGVYLAVFLVTHLITVFTTRRSGIDTDFVWASHAPAGLLAGLSSVPLLPRYSLAVLAIFVHPACQARWNLSRIISESAARKASYSVMALGAATTVVVALAACGVRLMK
;
A
#
# COMPACT_ATOMS: atom_id res chain seq x y z
N MET A 1 -26.30 -18.35 -66.40
CA MET A 1 -26.08 -17.38 -65.32
C MET A 1 -25.12 -17.98 -64.30
N ARG A 2 -23.86 -17.53 -64.28
CA ARG A 2 -22.85 -17.92 -63.27
C ARG A 2 -22.80 -16.79 -62.24
N THR A 3 -23.31 -17.03 -61.04
CA THR A 3 -23.19 -16.10 -59.91
C THR A 3 -21.77 -16.22 -59.35
N ILE A 4 -20.99 -15.15 -59.49
CA ILE A 4 -19.66 -15.01 -58.88
C ILE A 4 -19.90 -14.69 -57.40
N ALA A 5 -19.52 -15.61 -56.51
CA ALA A 5 -19.48 -15.34 -55.07
C ALA A 5 -18.31 -14.40 -54.79
N VAL A 6 -18.61 -13.16 -54.43
CA VAL A 6 -17.63 -12.20 -53.93
C VAL A 6 -17.22 -12.66 -52.53
N ALA A 7 -15.98 -13.11 -52.40
CA ALA A 7 -15.37 -13.41 -51.11
C ALA A 7 -15.29 -12.11 -50.29
N GLY A 8 -16.13 -12.01 -49.26
CA GLY A 8 -16.03 -10.95 -48.27
C GLY A 8 -14.68 -11.04 -47.56
N ALA A 9 -13.84 -10.04 -47.74
CA ALA A 9 -12.61 -9.88 -46.99
C ALA A 9 -12.96 -9.84 -45.49
N GLN A 10 -12.57 -10.88 -44.75
CA GLN A 10 -12.57 -10.83 -43.29
C GLN A 10 -11.63 -9.69 -42.89
N ALA A 11 -12.20 -8.60 -42.38
CA ALA A 11 -11.45 -7.55 -41.71
C ALA A 11 -10.65 -8.23 -40.59
N THR A 12 -9.34 -8.32 -40.76
CA THR A 12 -8.42 -8.79 -39.74
C THR A 12 -8.45 -7.78 -38.60
N THR A 13 -9.28 -8.02 -37.60
CA THR A 13 -9.25 -7.29 -36.33
C THR A 13 -7.86 -7.50 -35.76
N GLN A 14 -6.98 -6.49 -35.91
CA GLN A 14 -5.65 -6.51 -35.30
C GLN A 14 -5.84 -6.71 -33.79
N VAL A 15 -5.50 -7.89 -33.29
CA VAL A 15 -5.51 -8.18 -31.86
C VAL A 15 -4.45 -7.30 -31.22
N ARG A 16 -4.90 -6.28 -30.49
CA ARG A 16 -4.01 -5.36 -29.79
C ARG A 16 -3.23 -6.13 -28.72
N THR A 17 -1.91 -6.17 -28.84
CA THR A 17 -1.03 -6.89 -27.88
C THR A 17 -0.32 -5.97 -26.90
N THR A 18 -0.34 -4.66 -27.14
CA THR A 18 0.34 -3.63 -26.34
C THR A 18 -0.66 -2.63 -25.74
N ALA A 19 -0.37 -2.22 -24.51
CA ALA A 19 -1.12 -1.23 -23.77
C ALA A 19 -1.12 0.12 -24.48
N ALA A 20 -2.20 0.85 -24.31
CA ALA A 20 -2.31 2.19 -24.84
C ALA A 20 -1.40 3.19 -24.10
N PRO A 21 -0.99 4.31 -24.75
CA PRO A 21 -0.14 5.32 -24.13
C PRO A 21 -0.65 5.81 -22.76
N GLN A 22 -1.96 5.90 -22.56
CA GLN A 22 -2.55 6.31 -21.28
C GLN A 22 -2.23 5.35 -20.11
N ALA A 23 -1.98 4.06 -20.37
CA ALA A 23 -1.64 3.10 -19.31
C ALA A 23 -0.30 3.43 -18.65
N PHE A 24 0.59 4.15 -19.36
CA PHE A 24 1.89 4.58 -18.86
C PHE A 24 1.78 5.80 -17.94
N LEU A 25 0.63 6.48 -17.86
CA LEU A 25 0.40 7.59 -16.93
C LEU A 25 0.54 7.16 -15.46
N VAL A 26 0.51 5.85 -15.16
CA VAL A 26 0.80 5.32 -13.83
C VAL A 26 2.20 5.71 -13.32
N TRP A 27 3.16 5.99 -14.21
CA TRP A 27 4.50 6.45 -13.84
C TRP A 27 4.55 7.90 -13.32
N ILE A 28 3.52 8.71 -13.60
CA ILE A 28 3.44 10.09 -13.11
C ILE A 28 3.44 10.12 -11.57
N PHE A 29 2.81 9.14 -10.92
CA PHE A 29 2.72 9.07 -9.47
C PHE A 29 4.11 8.98 -8.80
N PRO A 30 4.98 7.99 -9.10
CA PRO A 30 6.32 7.95 -8.54
C PRO A 30 7.19 9.14 -8.98
N LEU A 31 7.08 9.61 -10.23
CA LEU A 31 7.90 10.71 -10.76
C LEU A 31 7.68 12.03 -10.02
N PHE A 32 6.42 12.37 -9.71
CA PHE A 32 6.03 13.62 -9.07
C PHE A 32 5.76 13.49 -7.57
N TYR A 33 5.98 12.32 -6.98
CA TYR A 33 5.79 12.11 -5.54
C TYR A 33 6.63 13.05 -4.64
N PRO A 34 7.91 13.34 -4.94
CA PRO A 34 8.67 14.27 -4.10
C PRO A 34 8.09 15.69 -4.09
N LEU A 35 7.55 16.15 -5.22
CA LEU A 35 6.95 17.48 -5.36
C LEU A 35 5.66 17.61 -4.54
N SER A 36 4.84 16.56 -4.50
CA SER A 36 3.57 16.59 -3.78
C SER A 36 3.74 16.68 -2.26
N LEU A 37 4.88 16.25 -1.71
CA LEU A 37 5.22 16.43 -0.30
C LEU A 37 5.42 17.91 0.04
N SER A 38 6.18 18.62 -0.79
CA SER A 38 6.39 20.06 -0.65
C SER A 38 5.08 20.83 -0.86
N ALA A 39 4.27 20.44 -1.84
CA ALA A 39 2.96 21.03 -2.06
C ALA A 39 2.05 20.85 -0.84
N THR A 40 1.98 19.65 -0.27
CA THR A 40 1.18 19.34 0.92
C THR A 40 1.59 20.21 2.11
N PHE A 41 2.89 20.31 2.38
CA PHE A 41 3.41 21.15 3.46
C PHE A 41 3.03 22.63 3.25
N ARG A 42 3.30 23.19 2.05
CA ARG A 42 2.98 24.60 1.78
C ARG A 42 1.48 24.87 1.77
N SER A 43 0.65 23.92 1.37
CA SER A 43 -0.80 24.05 1.48
C SER A 43 -1.26 24.06 2.94
N ALA A 44 -0.63 23.28 3.82
CA ALA A 44 -0.89 23.31 5.27
C ALA A 44 -0.37 24.60 5.93
N GLU A 45 0.70 25.23 5.42
CA GLU A 45 1.08 26.58 5.85
C GLU A 45 0.04 27.61 5.38
N LEU A 46 -0.42 27.49 4.14
CA LEU A 46 -1.41 28.39 3.55
C LEU A 46 -2.74 28.38 4.31
N THR A 47 -3.16 27.25 4.91
CA THR A 47 -4.39 27.22 5.73
C THR A 47 -4.35 28.19 6.91
N ARG A 48 -3.16 28.59 7.36
CA ARG A 48 -2.99 29.58 8.44
C ARG A 48 -3.23 31.02 7.99
N VAL A 49 -3.06 31.30 6.69
CA VAL A 49 -3.21 32.63 6.10
C VAL A 49 -4.54 32.76 5.35
N ASN A 50 -4.94 31.72 4.61
CA ASN A 50 -6.19 31.64 3.88
C ASN A 50 -6.75 30.21 4.02
N VAL A 51 -7.72 30.05 4.93
CA VAL A 51 -8.27 28.74 5.27
C VAL A 51 -8.96 28.07 4.07
N VAL A 52 -9.69 28.82 3.25
CA VAL A 52 -10.46 28.27 2.12
C VAL A 52 -9.50 27.75 1.04
N LEU A 53 -8.60 28.61 0.56
CA LEU A 53 -7.65 28.25 -0.49
C LEU A 53 -6.63 27.21 -0.01
N GLY A 54 -6.13 27.37 1.21
CA GLY A 54 -5.22 26.42 1.85
C GLY A 54 -5.86 25.03 1.97
N SER A 55 -7.12 24.95 2.43
CA SER A 55 -7.81 23.66 2.61
C SER A 55 -8.10 22.99 1.27
N ALA A 56 -8.45 23.77 0.25
CA ALA A 56 -8.66 23.25 -1.10
C ALA A 56 -7.36 22.64 -1.66
N PHE A 57 -6.24 23.36 -1.62
CA PHE A 57 -4.96 22.83 -2.08
C PHE A 57 -4.45 21.67 -1.22
N LEU A 58 -4.63 21.72 0.10
CA LEU A 58 -4.23 20.64 1.00
C LEU A 58 -5.00 19.35 0.69
N THR A 59 -6.30 19.45 0.42
CA THR A 59 -7.13 18.29 0.03
C THR A 59 -6.63 17.67 -1.27
N LEU A 60 -6.35 18.49 -2.29
CA LEU A 60 -5.81 18.02 -3.57
C LEU A 60 -4.42 17.38 -3.41
N ALA A 61 -3.56 17.99 -2.61
CA ALA A 61 -2.21 17.49 -2.36
C ALA A 61 -2.23 16.15 -1.60
N ILE A 62 -3.08 16.01 -0.57
CA ILE A 62 -3.27 14.75 0.15
C ILE A 62 -3.87 13.68 -0.77
N ALA A 63 -4.87 14.02 -1.60
CA ALA A 63 -5.45 13.09 -2.56
C ALA A 63 -4.36 12.54 -3.50
N TRP A 64 -3.47 13.39 -3.98
CA TRP A 64 -2.33 12.97 -4.80
C TRP A 64 -1.35 12.04 -4.03
N LEU A 65 -1.05 12.35 -2.77
CA LEU A 65 -0.15 11.54 -1.95
C LEU A 65 -0.63 10.09 -1.75
N VAL A 66 -1.94 9.85 -1.81
CA VAL A 66 -2.54 8.53 -1.64
C VAL A 66 -3.03 7.89 -2.94
N ALA A 67 -2.91 8.59 -4.08
CA ALA A 67 -3.46 8.12 -5.36
C ALA A 67 -2.64 7.00 -6.02
N GLY A 68 -1.36 6.84 -5.66
CA GLY A 68 -0.47 5.83 -6.25
C GLY A 68 -1.03 4.39 -6.24
N PRO A 69 -1.48 3.85 -5.09
CA PRO A 69 -2.16 2.55 -5.02
C PRO A 69 -3.44 2.46 -5.87
N VAL A 70 -4.23 3.53 -5.95
CA VAL A 70 -5.45 3.56 -6.77
C VAL A 70 -5.09 3.50 -8.25
N ALA A 71 -4.11 4.30 -8.69
CA ALA A 71 -3.60 4.28 -10.05
C ALA A 71 -2.99 2.93 -10.42
N SER A 72 -2.26 2.30 -9.50
CA SER A 72 -1.77 0.93 -9.64
C SER A 72 -2.92 -0.05 -9.88
N TRP A 73 -3.98 0.02 -9.07
CA TRP A 73 -5.12 -0.88 -9.20
C TRP A 73 -5.85 -0.69 -10.54
N LEU A 74 -6.07 0.57 -10.95
CA LEU A 74 -6.69 0.90 -12.23
C LEU A 74 -5.84 0.42 -13.43
N ALA A 75 -4.53 0.64 -13.40
CA ALA A 75 -3.61 0.19 -14.46
C ALA A 75 -3.60 -1.33 -14.62
N LEU A 76 -3.61 -2.09 -13.51
CA LEU A 76 -3.66 -3.55 -13.56
C LEU A 76 -5.02 -4.06 -14.07
N ASN A 77 -6.11 -3.43 -13.66
CA ASN A 77 -7.46 -3.77 -14.16
C ASN A 77 -7.63 -3.44 -15.64
N TYR A 78 -7.01 -2.35 -16.12
CA TYR A 78 -6.99 -2.02 -17.54
C TYR A 78 -6.35 -3.14 -18.36
N LEU A 79 -5.19 -3.66 -17.92
CA LEU A 79 -4.54 -4.78 -18.59
C LEU A 79 -5.41 -6.04 -18.60
N ASP A 80 -6.01 -6.39 -17.45
CA ASP A 80 -6.82 -7.61 -17.36
C ASP A 80 -8.14 -7.50 -18.14
N ARG A 81 -8.82 -6.35 -18.11
CA ARG A 81 -10.09 -6.11 -18.83
C ARG A 81 -9.90 -6.17 -20.34
N ASP A 82 -8.80 -5.64 -20.84
CA ASP A 82 -8.48 -5.62 -22.27
C ASP A 82 -7.67 -6.87 -22.69
N GLU A 83 -7.61 -7.89 -21.81
CA GLU A 83 -6.93 -9.18 -21.99
C GLU A 83 -5.44 -9.10 -22.37
N LEU A 84 -4.81 -7.97 -22.09
CA LEU A 84 -3.42 -7.67 -22.42
C LEU A 84 -2.47 -8.50 -21.55
N ASP A 85 -1.52 -9.18 -22.20
CA ASP A 85 -0.51 -9.96 -21.49
C ASP A 85 0.42 -9.04 -20.67
N ARG A 86 0.41 -9.21 -19.35
CA ARG A 86 1.27 -8.49 -18.40
C ARG A 86 2.76 -8.73 -18.66
N SER A 87 3.14 -9.87 -19.25
CA SER A 87 4.52 -10.18 -19.61
C SER A 87 5.04 -9.33 -20.79
N ARG A 88 4.14 -8.93 -21.70
CA ARG A 88 4.41 -8.00 -22.80
C ARG A 88 4.25 -6.54 -22.40
N ASN A 89 3.48 -6.27 -21.34
CA ASN A 89 3.17 -4.92 -20.84
C ASN A 89 3.86 -4.62 -19.51
N ARG A 90 5.10 -5.12 -19.35
CA ARG A 90 5.83 -5.07 -18.07
C ARG A 90 6.12 -3.67 -17.57
N LEU A 91 6.31 -2.70 -18.45
CA LEU A 91 6.55 -1.33 -18.05
C LEU A 91 5.32 -0.73 -17.35
N VAL A 92 4.10 -1.10 -17.76
CA VAL A 92 2.87 -0.73 -17.04
C VAL A 92 2.80 -1.46 -15.69
N VAL A 93 3.14 -2.75 -15.65
CA VAL A 93 3.14 -3.55 -14.41
C VAL A 93 4.13 -3.01 -13.38
N HIS A 94 5.38 -2.72 -13.79
CA HIS A 94 6.41 -2.17 -12.89
C HIS A 94 6.03 -0.76 -12.43
N GLY A 95 5.49 0.06 -13.32
CA GLY A 95 4.96 1.39 -12.97
C GLY A 95 3.84 1.31 -11.95
N ALA A 96 2.90 0.36 -12.12
CA ALA A 96 1.84 0.11 -11.16
C ALA A 96 2.39 -0.32 -9.79
N LEU A 97 3.26 -1.34 -9.76
CA LEU A 97 3.88 -1.80 -8.50
C LEU A 97 4.65 -0.68 -7.80
N LEU A 98 5.43 0.11 -8.53
CA LEU A 98 6.18 1.22 -7.97
C LEU A 98 5.24 2.33 -7.46
N ALA A 99 4.22 2.70 -8.22
CA ALA A 99 3.21 3.68 -7.82
C ALA A 99 2.49 3.25 -6.53
N ALA A 100 2.16 1.96 -6.39
CA ALA A 100 1.58 1.43 -5.17
C ALA A 100 2.48 1.65 -3.96
N VAL A 101 3.75 1.24 -4.03
CA VAL A 101 4.65 1.26 -2.87
C VAL A 101 5.33 2.60 -2.61
N THR A 102 5.17 3.57 -3.52
CA THR A 102 5.90 4.86 -3.51
C THR A 102 5.87 5.54 -2.14
N PRO A 103 4.73 5.72 -1.45
CA PRO A 103 4.71 6.42 -0.16
C PRO A 103 5.56 5.74 0.93
N ALA A 104 5.53 4.40 0.96
CA ALA A 104 6.32 3.63 1.90
C ALA A 104 7.80 3.62 1.50
N LEU A 105 8.10 3.31 0.24
CA LEU A 105 9.46 3.16 -0.26
C LEU A 105 10.23 4.49 -0.21
N PHE A 106 9.68 5.57 -0.79
CA PHE A 106 10.34 6.88 -0.81
C PHE A 106 10.72 7.33 0.60
N THR A 107 9.79 7.25 1.54
CA THR A 107 10.01 7.64 2.94
C THR A 107 11.14 6.86 3.59
N ALA A 108 11.30 5.58 3.27
CA ALA A 108 12.41 4.77 3.78
C ALA A 108 13.77 5.20 3.18
N MET A 109 13.80 5.52 1.89
CA MET A 109 15.03 5.91 1.20
C MET A 109 15.62 7.23 1.71
N ARG A 110 14.77 8.15 2.18
CA ARG A 110 15.21 9.42 2.80
C ARG A 110 16.13 9.22 4.02
N ARG A 111 16.14 8.03 4.61
CA ARG A 111 17.03 7.69 5.74
C ARG A 111 18.38 7.12 5.31
N ILE A 112 18.52 6.72 4.05
CA ILE A 112 19.72 6.04 3.54
C ILE A 112 20.71 7.02 2.93
N SER A 113 20.23 8.09 2.29
CA SER A 113 21.07 9.06 1.60
C SER A 113 20.60 10.50 1.83
N SER A 114 21.56 11.41 1.97
CA SER A 114 21.32 12.86 2.00
C SER A 114 20.77 13.37 0.66
N ASN A 115 21.15 12.73 -0.46
CA ASN A 115 20.62 13.04 -1.79
C ASN A 115 19.43 12.14 -2.14
N GLN A 116 18.36 12.28 -1.35
CA GLN A 116 17.13 11.50 -1.45
C GLN A 116 16.48 11.53 -2.84
N LEU A 117 16.59 12.65 -3.57
CA LEU A 117 16.00 12.82 -4.90
C LEU A 117 16.75 11.98 -5.94
N MET A 118 18.07 12.07 -5.98
CA MET A 118 18.89 11.28 -6.90
C MET A 118 18.64 9.78 -6.70
N VAL A 119 18.66 9.32 -5.45
CA VAL A 119 18.41 7.91 -5.12
C VAL A 119 17.00 7.47 -5.54
N TRP A 120 15.99 8.32 -5.38
CA TRP A 120 14.63 8.02 -5.80
C TRP A 120 14.51 7.90 -7.32
N TYR A 121 15.10 8.83 -8.08
CA TYR A 121 15.06 8.76 -9.54
C TYR A 121 15.89 7.60 -10.09
N LEU A 122 16.98 7.20 -9.42
CA LEU A 122 17.69 5.95 -9.73
C LEU A 122 16.83 4.71 -9.52
N VAL A 123 16.00 4.66 -8.47
CA VAL A 123 15.04 3.56 -8.27
C VAL A 123 13.98 3.53 -9.36
N ILE A 124 13.46 4.68 -9.76
CA ILE A 124 12.50 4.77 -10.88
C ILE A 124 13.16 4.26 -12.17
N ALA A 125 14.37 4.74 -12.49
CA ALA A 125 15.12 4.33 -13.66
C ALA A 125 15.43 2.83 -13.64
N PHE A 126 15.86 2.29 -12.49
CA PHE A 126 16.11 0.86 -12.33
C PHE A 126 14.83 0.02 -12.50
N ALA A 127 13.71 0.46 -11.92
CA ALA A 127 12.42 -0.23 -12.08
C ALA A 127 11.94 -0.23 -13.54
N ALA A 128 12.12 0.89 -14.25
CA ALA A 128 11.81 0.99 -15.67
C ALA A 128 12.74 0.10 -16.52
N MET A 129 14.05 0.13 -16.25
CA MET A 129 15.04 -0.70 -16.94
C MET A 129 14.80 -2.20 -16.69
N ALA A 130 14.49 -2.60 -15.46
CA ALA A 130 14.14 -3.97 -15.10
C ALA A 130 12.87 -4.45 -15.83
N ALA A 131 11.96 -3.55 -16.18
CA ALA A 131 10.78 -3.89 -16.99
C ALA A 131 11.12 -4.23 -18.45
N LEU A 132 12.25 -3.74 -18.96
CA LEU A 132 12.73 -3.96 -20.33
C LEU A 132 13.57 -5.24 -20.49
N LEU A 133 14.19 -5.74 -19.41
CA LEU A 133 15.01 -6.96 -19.44
C LEU A 133 14.16 -8.21 -19.65
N PRO A 134 14.49 -9.19 -20.50
CA PRO A 134 13.69 -10.42 -20.71
C PRO A 134 13.42 -11.17 -19.40
N ALA A 135 12.18 -11.66 -19.20
CA ALA A 135 11.84 -12.47 -18.03
C ALA A 135 12.07 -13.96 -18.31
N SER A 136 12.82 -14.64 -17.45
CA SER A 136 12.97 -16.10 -17.51
C SER A 136 11.68 -16.77 -17.04
N ASN A 137 11.00 -17.49 -17.93
CA ASN A 137 9.81 -18.27 -17.61
C ASN A 137 10.21 -19.61 -16.97
N SER A 138 10.57 -19.59 -15.69
CA SER A 138 10.92 -20.83 -14.98
C SER A 138 10.40 -20.81 -13.54
N ALA A 139 9.17 -21.29 -13.32
CA ALA A 139 8.73 -21.65 -11.97
C ALA A 139 7.65 -22.74 -12.00
N SER A 140 7.89 -23.84 -11.27
CA SER A 140 7.02 -25.00 -11.11
C SER A 140 5.82 -24.76 -10.19
N VAL A 141 4.68 -25.38 -10.50
CA VAL A 141 3.37 -25.22 -9.83
C VAL A 141 3.30 -25.84 -8.42
N VAL A 142 4.13 -26.82 -8.08
CA VAL A 142 3.98 -27.66 -6.85
C VAL A 142 4.22 -26.91 -5.53
N TYR A 143 5.05 -25.86 -5.50
CA TYR A 143 5.32 -25.09 -4.27
C TYR A 143 4.18 -24.14 -3.87
N ALA A 144 3.14 -23.97 -4.70
CA ALA A 144 2.07 -22.98 -4.53
C ALA A 144 1.25 -23.15 -3.24
N THR A 145 0.81 -24.39 -2.99
CA THR A 145 -0.25 -24.70 -2.01
C THR A 145 0.26 -24.62 -0.58
N LYS A 146 1.52 -25.06 -0.33
CA LYS A 146 2.15 -24.95 0.99
C LYS A 146 2.31 -23.49 1.44
N PHE A 147 2.58 -22.56 0.51
CA PHE A 147 2.70 -21.14 0.86
C PHE A 147 1.39 -20.54 1.33
N HIS A 148 0.24 -20.96 0.78
CA HIS A 148 -1.06 -20.41 1.19
C HIS A 148 -1.39 -20.69 2.66
N HIS A 149 -1.15 -21.92 3.13
CA HIS A 149 -1.45 -22.30 4.52
C HIS A 149 -0.52 -21.63 5.53
N ILE A 150 0.78 -21.59 5.24
CA ILE A 150 1.78 -20.94 6.10
C ILE A 150 1.54 -19.42 6.13
N HIS A 151 1.17 -18.83 4.99
CA HIS A 151 0.77 -17.43 4.92
C HIS A 151 -0.52 -17.19 5.72
N ALA A 152 -1.56 -17.99 5.55
CA ALA A 152 -2.82 -17.78 6.28
C ALA A 152 -2.65 -17.91 7.80
N SER A 153 -1.88 -18.89 8.28
CA SER A 153 -1.63 -19.09 9.71
C SER A 153 -0.83 -17.96 10.35
N SER A 154 0.28 -17.54 9.73
CA SER A 154 1.07 -16.40 10.23
C SER A 154 0.31 -15.07 10.15
N ALA A 155 -0.63 -14.95 9.20
CA ALA A 155 -1.49 -13.77 9.11
C ALA A 155 -2.40 -13.60 10.33
N ILE A 156 -2.82 -14.67 11.01
CA ILE A 156 -3.63 -14.57 12.23
C ILE A 156 -2.85 -13.86 13.34
N VAL A 157 -1.60 -14.29 13.57
CA VAL A 157 -0.71 -13.68 14.57
C VAL A 157 -0.50 -12.19 14.27
N LEU A 158 -0.17 -11.85 13.02
CA LEU A 158 0.03 -10.46 12.65
C LEU A 158 -1.26 -9.65 12.67
N ALA A 159 -2.39 -10.21 12.27
CA ALA A 159 -3.67 -9.50 12.30
C ALA A 159 -4.06 -9.16 13.74
N SER A 160 -3.91 -10.09 14.69
CA SER A 160 -4.16 -9.82 16.11
C SER A 160 -3.29 -8.67 16.63
N PHE A 161 -1.98 -8.71 16.35
CA PHE A 161 -1.07 -7.63 16.74
C PHE A 161 -1.42 -6.31 16.05
N ALA A 162 -1.62 -6.32 14.74
CA ALA A 162 -1.87 -5.12 13.94
C ALA A 162 -3.19 -4.45 14.33
N LEU A 163 -4.25 -5.22 14.61
CA LEU A 163 -5.54 -4.67 15.07
C LEU A 163 -5.40 -4.04 16.47
N ALA A 164 -4.74 -4.71 17.42
CA ALA A 164 -4.46 -4.13 18.73
C ALA A 164 -3.60 -2.86 18.61
N HIS A 165 -2.57 -2.90 17.77
CA HIS A 165 -1.68 -1.77 17.52
C HIS A 165 -2.41 -0.57 16.92
N VAL A 166 -3.20 -0.78 15.86
CA VAL A 166 -4.00 0.28 15.21
C VAL A 166 -5.10 0.80 16.14
N PHE A 167 -5.75 -0.07 16.93
CA PHE A 167 -6.69 0.35 17.96
C PHE A 167 -6.03 1.26 18.98
N ASN A 168 -4.85 0.90 19.50
CA ASN A 168 -4.13 1.78 20.41
C ASN A 168 -3.78 3.13 19.76
N HIS A 169 -3.33 3.13 18.50
CA HIS A 169 -3.09 4.36 17.75
C HIS A 169 -4.35 5.22 17.56
N SER A 170 -5.54 4.61 17.41
CA SER A 170 -6.79 5.36 17.27
C SER A 170 -7.17 6.06 18.58
N LEU A 171 -6.83 5.50 19.75
CA LEU A 171 -7.06 6.13 21.05
C LEU A 171 -6.31 7.46 21.23
N ALA A 172 -5.26 7.71 20.45
CA ALA A 172 -4.59 8.99 20.45
C ALA A 172 -5.53 10.13 20.03
N ILE A 173 -6.61 9.88 19.28
CA ILE A 173 -7.62 10.91 18.99
C ILE A 173 -8.31 11.39 20.26
N VAL A 174 -8.43 10.54 21.28
CA VAL A 174 -9.04 10.92 22.57
C VAL A 174 -8.03 11.71 23.37
N SER A 175 -6.90 11.09 23.73
CA SER A 175 -5.76 11.77 24.35
C SER A 175 -4.47 10.96 24.20
N LEU A 176 -3.32 11.63 24.33
CA LEU A 176 -2.01 10.95 24.34
C LEU A 176 -1.86 10.04 25.58
N GLY A 177 -2.46 10.43 26.71
CA GLY A 177 -2.45 9.65 27.95
C GLY A 177 -3.18 8.31 27.81
N MET A 178 -4.35 8.29 27.16
CA MET A 178 -5.08 7.05 26.89
C MET A 178 -4.30 6.09 26.00
N HIS A 179 -3.74 6.61 24.90
CA HIS A 179 -2.84 5.83 24.05
C HIS A 179 -1.65 5.30 24.86
N ALA A 180 -1.02 6.11 25.73
CA ALA A 180 0.14 5.67 26.51
C ALA A 180 -0.24 4.55 27.49
N ALA A 181 -1.35 4.68 28.21
CA ALA A 181 -1.82 3.68 29.17
C ALA A 181 -2.05 2.31 28.50
N VAL A 182 -2.76 2.28 27.36
CA VAL A 182 -3.02 1.04 26.62
C VAL A 182 -1.73 0.50 25.98
N LEU A 183 -0.86 1.38 25.47
CA LEU A 183 0.45 1.00 24.94
C LEU A 183 1.30 0.26 25.99
N HIS A 184 1.31 0.72 27.25
CA HIS A 184 2.04 0.07 28.33
C HIS A 184 1.57 -1.37 28.56
N VAL A 185 0.26 -1.60 28.59
CA VAL A 185 -0.33 -2.94 28.73
C VAL A 185 0.08 -3.84 27.55
N PHE A 186 -0.05 -3.36 26.32
CA PHE A 186 0.31 -4.16 25.14
C PHE A 186 1.80 -4.49 25.10
N ARG A 187 2.66 -3.56 25.53
CA ARG A 187 4.11 -3.77 25.60
C ARG A 187 4.51 -4.90 26.55
N LEU A 188 3.71 -5.23 27.56
CA LEU A 188 3.94 -6.40 28.42
C LEU A 188 3.98 -7.71 27.61
N VAL A 189 3.28 -7.76 26.47
CA VAL A 189 3.21 -8.92 25.59
C VAL A 189 4.21 -8.82 24.44
N TYR A 190 4.09 -7.79 23.60
CA TYR A 190 4.82 -7.77 22.32
C TYR A 190 6.26 -7.25 22.43
N ARG A 191 6.62 -6.54 23.51
CA ARG A 191 7.97 -5.99 23.72
C ARG A 191 8.88 -6.94 24.50
N GLN A 192 8.44 -8.17 24.74
CA GLN A 192 9.27 -9.25 25.28
C GLN A 192 10.09 -9.93 24.19
N ASN A 193 11.22 -10.54 24.54
CA ASN A 193 12.10 -11.23 23.57
C ASN A 193 11.34 -12.26 22.73
N VAL A 194 10.49 -13.08 23.37
CA VAL A 194 9.69 -14.11 22.69
C VAL A 194 8.63 -13.47 21.79
N GLY A 195 7.82 -12.55 22.31
CA GLY A 195 6.75 -11.89 21.55
C GLY A 195 7.29 -11.14 20.33
N GLN A 196 8.39 -10.40 20.52
CA GLN A 196 9.05 -9.69 19.43
C GLN A 196 9.60 -10.65 18.37
N THR A 197 10.22 -11.76 18.78
CA THR A 197 10.77 -12.77 17.84
C THR A 197 9.66 -13.40 17.00
N ILE A 198 8.53 -13.76 17.64
CA ILE A 198 7.36 -14.32 16.95
C ILE A 198 6.83 -13.33 15.91
N LEU A 199 6.70 -12.04 16.26
CA LEU A 199 6.23 -11.01 15.33
C LEU A 199 7.18 -10.81 14.14
N ILE A 200 8.49 -10.76 14.39
CA ILE A 200 9.49 -10.64 13.31
C ILE A 200 9.42 -11.85 12.39
N ALA A 201 9.35 -13.06 12.95
CA ALA A 201 9.22 -14.29 12.16
C ALA A 201 7.93 -14.29 11.34
N ALA A 202 6.81 -13.88 11.93
CA ALA A 202 5.53 -13.79 11.23
C ALA A 202 5.58 -12.76 10.08
N VAL A 203 6.22 -11.59 10.28
CA VAL A 203 6.45 -10.61 9.19
C VAL A 203 7.33 -11.21 8.09
N ALA A 204 8.43 -11.87 8.44
CA ALA A 204 9.32 -12.50 7.46
C ALA A 204 8.56 -13.54 6.62
N VAL A 205 7.79 -14.41 7.28
CA VAL A 205 6.93 -15.39 6.60
C VAL A 205 5.92 -14.70 5.68
N GLN A 206 5.20 -13.69 6.15
CA GLN A 206 4.21 -12.94 5.36
C GLN A 206 4.83 -12.31 4.11
N VAL A 207 5.95 -11.61 4.27
CA VAL A 207 6.65 -10.93 3.17
C VAL A 207 7.17 -11.94 2.16
N CYS A 208 7.89 -12.97 2.59
CA CYS A 208 8.47 -13.97 1.69
C CYS A 208 7.41 -14.76 0.93
N THR A 209 6.40 -15.28 1.63
CA THR A 209 5.32 -16.06 0.99
C THR A 209 4.42 -15.18 0.14
N GLY A 210 4.07 -13.98 0.61
CA GLY A 210 3.25 -12.98 -0.09
C GLY A 210 3.85 -12.52 -1.41
N LEU A 211 5.12 -12.10 -1.40
CA LEU A 211 5.82 -11.67 -2.61
C LEU A 211 6.03 -12.83 -3.59
N THR A 212 6.30 -14.04 -3.09
CA THR A 212 6.40 -15.24 -3.93
C THR A 212 5.07 -15.51 -4.65
N MET A 213 3.94 -15.42 -3.94
CA MET A 213 2.62 -15.59 -4.54
C MET A 213 2.28 -14.47 -5.54
N ALA A 214 2.60 -13.22 -5.20
CA ALA A 214 2.40 -12.06 -6.07
C ALA A 214 3.10 -12.29 -7.43
N TRP A 215 4.39 -12.64 -7.39
CA TRP A 215 5.20 -12.83 -8.59
C TRP A 215 4.77 -14.04 -9.43
N LYS A 216 4.39 -15.15 -8.78
CA LYS A 216 4.03 -16.40 -9.48
C LYS A 216 2.61 -16.41 -10.04
N TYR A 217 1.62 -15.88 -9.30
CA TYR A 217 0.20 -16.10 -9.62
C TYR A 217 -0.53 -14.82 -9.99
N TYR A 218 -0.29 -13.72 -9.27
CA TYR A 218 -1.11 -12.52 -9.40
C TYR A 218 -0.60 -11.56 -10.48
N LEU A 219 0.68 -11.62 -10.86
CA LEU A 219 1.23 -10.82 -11.96
C LEU A 219 0.97 -11.39 -13.35
N ARG A 220 0.28 -12.52 -13.49
CA ARG A 220 -0.01 -13.15 -14.79
C ARG A 220 -1.37 -12.72 -15.35
N ARG A 221 -2.47 -12.90 -14.60
CA ARG A 221 -3.83 -12.38 -14.88
C ARG A 221 -4.64 -12.40 -13.58
N ALA A 222 -5.49 -11.41 -13.34
CA ALA A 222 -6.29 -11.35 -12.12
C ALA A 222 -7.68 -10.71 -12.35
N THR A 223 -8.51 -10.75 -11.31
CA THR A 223 -9.78 -10.01 -11.26
C THR A 223 -9.57 -8.69 -10.50
N PRO A 224 -10.49 -7.71 -10.59
CA PRO A 224 -10.35 -6.47 -9.85
C PRO A 224 -10.14 -6.63 -8.35
N LEU A 225 -10.83 -7.60 -7.72
CA LEU A 225 -10.64 -7.89 -6.30
C LEU A 225 -9.24 -8.47 -6.01
N ARG A 226 -8.74 -9.35 -6.86
CA ARG A 226 -7.39 -9.93 -6.74
C ARG A 226 -6.30 -8.88 -6.98
N ASN A 227 -6.51 -7.93 -7.89
CA ASN A 227 -5.62 -6.78 -8.05
C ASN A 227 -5.61 -5.88 -6.82
N LEU A 228 -6.77 -5.65 -6.20
CA LEU A 228 -6.84 -4.86 -4.97
C LEU A 228 -6.07 -5.54 -3.83
N GLN A 229 -6.21 -6.87 -3.70
CA GLN A 229 -5.44 -7.67 -2.76
C GLN A 229 -3.93 -7.65 -3.04
N LEU A 230 -3.53 -7.72 -4.30
CA LEU A 230 -2.13 -7.63 -4.73
C LEU A 230 -1.54 -6.26 -4.38
N VAL A 231 -2.20 -5.17 -4.76
CA VAL A 231 -1.72 -3.79 -4.51
C VAL A 231 -1.58 -3.53 -3.01
N SER A 232 -2.61 -3.86 -2.22
CA SER A 232 -2.56 -3.71 -0.76
C SER A 232 -1.51 -4.63 -0.12
N GLY A 233 -1.34 -5.85 -0.62
CA GLY A 233 -0.36 -6.81 -0.09
C GLY A 233 1.10 -6.41 -0.37
N VAL A 234 1.39 -5.94 -1.58
CA VAL A 234 2.73 -5.44 -1.94
C VAL A 234 3.05 -4.16 -1.19
N TYR A 235 2.06 -3.27 -1.00
CA TYR A 235 2.19 -2.11 -0.13
C TYR A 235 2.54 -2.51 1.31
N LEU A 236 1.78 -3.45 1.90
CA LEU A 236 2.04 -3.96 3.25
C LEU A 236 3.42 -4.58 3.38
N ALA A 237 3.88 -5.35 2.39
CA ALA A 237 5.20 -5.96 2.43
C ALA A 237 6.31 -4.91 2.56
N VAL A 238 6.29 -3.88 1.70
CA VAL A 238 7.27 -2.78 1.76
C VAL A 238 7.11 -1.98 3.05
N PHE A 239 5.88 -1.68 3.46
CA PHE A 239 5.59 -0.96 4.69
C PHE A 239 6.16 -1.69 5.91
N LEU A 240 5.84 -2.98 6.10
CA LEU A 240 6.25 -3.77 7.26
C LEU A 240 7.77 -3.85 7.38
N VAL A 241 8.47 -4.16 6.28
CA VAL A 241 9.95 -4.22 6.28
C VAL A 241 10.55 -2.88 6.70
N THR A 242 10.14 -1.81 6.04
CA THR A 242 10.71 -0.48 6.29
C THR A 242 10.29 0.09 7.65
N HIS A 243 9.09 -0.25 8.13
CA HIS A 243 8.58 0.15 9.43
C HIS A 243 9.35 -0.53 10.56
N LEU A 244 9.52 -1.86 10.49
CA LEU A 244 10.31 -2.60 11.48
C LEU A 244 11.76 -2.14 11.53
N ILE A 245 12.40 -1.94 10.36
CA ILE A 245 13.76 -1.39 10.32
C ILE A 245 13.81 -0.06 11.07
N THR A 246 12.89 0.87 10.78
CA THR A 246 12.86 2.19 11.43
C THR A 246 12.63 2.09 12.93
N VAL A 247 11.68 1.26 13.37
CA VAL A 247 11.36 1.08 14.79
C VAL A 247 12.53 0.46 15.55
N PHE A 248 13.16 -0.57 15.00
CA PHE A 248 14.26 -1.24 15.69
C PHE A 248 15.55 -0.42 15.69
N THR A 249 15.90 0.27 14.60
CA THR A 249 17.10 1.12 14.57
C THR A 249 16.94 2.31 15.51
N THR A 250 15.77 2.95 15.52
CA THR A 250 15.48 4.07 16.44
C THR A 250 15.56 3.61 17.90
N ARG A 251 14.99 2.45 18.23
CA ARG A 251 15.03 1.89 19.58
C ARG A 251 16.45 1.55 20.04
N ARG A 252 17.31 1.06 19.12
CA ARG A 252 18.73 0.82 19.43
C ARG A 252 19.48 2.10 19.80
N SER A 253 19.02 3.26 19.32
CA SER A 253 19.54 4.57 19.71
C SER A 253 18.95 5.11 21.02
N GLY A 254 18.20 4.30 21.78
CA GLY A 254 17.64 4.69 23.08
C GLY A 254 16.34 5.50 23.01
N ILE A 255 15.81 5.76 21.81
CA ILE A 255 14.58 6.54 21.62
C ILE A 255 13.37 5.62 21.70
N ASP A 256 12.38 5.98 22.54
CA ASP A 256 11.14 5.22 22.60
C ASP A 256 10.28 5.44 21.35
N THR A 257 9.86 4.34 20.74
CA THR A 257 9.07 4.35 19.50
C THR A 257 7.58 4.29 19.86
N ASP A 258 7.06 5.39 20.38
CA ASP A 258 5.66 5.57 20.75
C ASP A 258 4.90 6.44 19.72
N PHE A 259 3.66 6.82 20.03
CA PHE A 259 2.87 7.69 19.16
C PHE A 259 3.46 9.09 19.06
N VAL A 260 4.05 9.63 20.13
CA VAL A 260 4.62 10.98 20.13
C VAL A 260 5.76 11.05 19.13
N TRP A 261 6.67 10.07 19.17
CA TRP A 261 7.73 9.91 18.19
C TRP A 261 7.18 9.70 16.77
N ALA A 262 6.20 8.80 16.59
CA ALA A 262 5.69 8.46 15.28
C ALA A 262 4.94 9.62 14.59
N SER A 263 4.20 10.42 15.36
CA SER A 263 3.36 11.52 14.88
C SER A 263 4.03 12.90 14.94
N HIS A 264 5.21 13.00 15.54
CA HIS A 264 5.85 14.28 15.87
C HIS A 264 4.93 15.15 16.74
N ALA A 265 4.20 14.53 17.67
CA ALA A 265 3.34 15.27 18.58
C ALA A 265 4.18 16.20 19.48
N PRO A 266 3.63 17.37 19.87
CA PRO A 266 2.28 17.85 19.59
C PRO A 266 2.12 18.50 18.20
N ALA A 267 3.21 18.75 17.47
CA ALA A 267 3.18 19.50 16.21
C ALA A 267 2.40 18.76 15.10
N GLY A 268 2.50 17.42 15.06
CA GLY A 268 1.76 16.59 14.12
C GLY A 268 2.44 16.48 12.75
N LEU A 269 1.94 15.55 11.92
CA LEU A 269 2.61 15.19 10.66
C LEU A 269 2.63 16.28 9.59
N LEU A 270 1.74 17.27 9.65
CA LEU A 270 1.69 18.38 8.71
C LEU A 270 2.59 19.57 9.11
N ALA A 271 3.25 19.52 10.28
CA ALA A 271 4.02 20.63 10.80
C ALA A 271 5.43 20.79 10.19
N GLY A 272 5.91 19.83 9.40
CA GLY A 272 7.23 19.94 8.77
C GLY A 272 7.40 19.10 7.51
N LEU A 273 8.28 19.54 6.61
CA LEU A 273 8.65 18.79 5.39
C LEU A 273 9.27 17.42 5.70
N SER A 274 9.89 17.25 6.87
CA SER A 274 10.44 15.98 7.32
C SER A 274 9.35 14.97 7.71
N SER A 275 8.22 15.44 8.28
CA SER A 275 7.15 14.60 8.81
C SER A 275 6.04 14.30 7.80
N VAL A 276 5.76 15.18 6.84
CA VAL A 276 4.68 15.01 5.85
C VAL A 276 4.70 13.64 5.14
N PRO A 277 5.85 13.06 4.74
CA PRO A 277 5.85 11.76 4.06
C PRO A 277 5.35 10.60 4.93
N LEU A 278 5.36 10.75 6.26
CA LEU A 278 4.83 9.76 7.18
C LEU A 278 3.32 9.66 7.11
N LEU A 279 2.61 10.73 6.74
CA LEU A 279 1.15 10.76 6.66
C LEU A 279 0.60 9.73 5.65
N PRO A 280 0.90 9.82 4.33
CA PRO A 280 0.40 8.82 3.39
C PRO A 280 0.97 7.43 3.68
N ARG A 281 2.21 7.35 4.19
CA ARG A 281 2.84 6.09 4.57
C ARG A 281 2.04 5.33 5.63
N TYR A 282 1.66 6.00 6.72
CA TYR A 282 0.89 5.37 7.80
C TYR A 282 -0.57 5.17 7.41
N SER A 283 -1.21 6.16 6.80
CA SER A 283 -2.62 6.07 6.43
C SER A 283 -2.90 4.93 5.46
N LEU A 284 -2.08 4.77 4.42
CA LEU A 284 -2.23 3.66 3.48
C LEU A 284 -1.91 2.31 4.13
N ALA A 285 -1.03 2.26 5.13
CA ALA A 285 -0.73 1.02 5.84
C ALA A 285 -1.91 0.56 6.69
N VAL A 286 -2.52 1.49 7.45
CA VAL A 286 -3.74 1.23 8.21
C VAL A 286 -4.81 0.73 7.26
N LEU A 287 -5.09 1.44 6.16
CA LEU A 287 -6.08 1.01 5.18
C LEU A 287 -5.78 -0.39 4.61
N ALA A 288 -4.53 -0.66 4.24
CA ALA A 288 -4.14 -1.92 3.64
C ALA A 288 -4.28 -3.12 4.61
N ILE A 289 -4.07 -2.92 5.92
CA ILE A 289 -4.30 -3.94 6.96
C ILE A 289 -5.75 -4.44 6.95
N PHE A 290 -6.72 -3.61 6.54
CA PHE A 290 -8.13 -4.03 6.40
C PHE A 290 -8.45 -4.50 4.99
N VAL A 291 -8.00 -3.78 3.96
CA VAL A 291 -8.32 -4.09 2.55
C VAL A 291 -7.79 -5.45 2.13
N HIS A 292 -6.52 -5.74 2.44
CA HIS A 292 -5.87 -6.98 2.03
C HIS A 292 -6.60 -8.24 2.53
N PRO A 293 -6.85 -8.42 3.85
CA PRO A 293 -7.60 -9.57 4.33
C PRO A 293 -9.07 -9.51 3.96
N ALA A 294 -9.70 -8.33 3.80
CA ALA A 294 -11.10 -8.25 3.34
C ALA A 294 -11.28 -8.87 1.95
N CYS A 295 -10.35 -8.62 1.03
CA CYS A 295 -10.34 -9.27 -0.28
C CYS A 295 -10.28 -10.80 -0.18
N GLN A 296 -9.39 -11.33 0.67
CA GLN A 296 -9.26 -12.77 0.88
C GLN A 296 -10.48 -13.36 1.59
N ALA A 297 -11.01 -12.66 2.59
CA ALA A 297 -12.17 -13.07 3.36
C ALA A 297 -13.40 -13.23 2.47
N ARG A 298 -13.61 -12.33 1.50
CA ARG A 298 -14.71 -12.48 0.52
C ARG A 298 -14.67 -13.82 -0.20
N TRP A 299 -13.49 -14.21 -0.69
CA TRP A 299 -13.30 -15.48 -1.41
C TRP A 299 -13.52 -16.70 -0.52
N ASN A 300 -13.11 -16.61 0.75
CA ASN A 300 -13.30 -17.71 1.70
C ASN A 300 -14.76 -17.82 2.15
N LEU A 301 -15.40 -16.67 2.43
CA LEU A 301 -16.78 -16.60 2.89
C LEU A 301 -17.78 -17.00 1.81
N SER A 302 -17.53 -16.66 0.54
CA SER A 302 -18.44 -17.04 -0.56
C SER A 302 -18.57 -18.55 -0.78
N ARG A 303 -17.71 -19.36 -0.14
CA ARG A 303 -17.81 -20.83 -0.12
C ARG A 303 -18.72 -21.37 0.99
N ILE A 304 -19.05 -20.53 1.98
CA ILE A 304 -19.78 -20.91 3.20
C ILE A 304 -21.14 -20.19 3.26
N ILE A 305 -21.19 -18.94 2.82
CA ILE A 305 -22.38 -18.08 2.81
C ILE A 305 -22.64 -17.55 1.40
N SER A 306 -23.79 -16.91 1.19
CA SER A 306 -24.14 -16.34 -0.12
C SER A 306 -23.13 -15.29 -0.58
N GLU A 307 -22.89 -15.20 -1.89
CA GLU A 307 -21.96 -14.22 -2.50
C GLU A 307 -22.34 -12.77 -2.13
N SER A 308 -23.64 -12.47 -2.02
CA SER A 308 -24.12 -11.16 -1.59
C SER A 308 -23.71 -10.84 -0.15
N ALA A 309 -23.85 -11.80 0.76
CA ALA A 309 -23.45 -11.65 2.15
C ALA A 309 -21.91 -11.54 2.30
N ALA A 310 -21.15 -12.40 1.60
CA ALA A 310 -19.69 -12.33 1.58
C ALA A 310 -19.17 -10.98 1.03
N ARG A 311 -19.81 -10.44 -0.01
CA ARG A 311 -19.51 -9.12 -0.56
C ARG A 311 -19.81 -8.00 0.43
N LYS A 312 -20.98 -8.02 1.09
CA LYS A 312 -21.34 -7.03 2.13
C LYS A 312 -20.34 -7.06 3.28
N ALA A 313 -19.96 -8.24 3.76
CA ALA A 313 -18.96 -8.39 4.83
C ALA A 313 -17.61 -7.79 4.41
N SER A 314 -17.12 -8.12 3.21
CA SER A 314 -15.88 -7.56 2.67
C SER A 314 -15.88 -6.03 2.62
N TYR A 315 -16.94 -5.42 2.10
CA TYR A 315 -17.01 -3.96 2.02
C TYR A 315 -17.19 -3.31 3.39
N SER A 316 -17.85 -3.97 4.33
CA SER A 316 -17.97 -3.48 5.71
C SER A 316 -16.61 -3.41 6.40
N VAL A 317 -15.77 -4.44 6.22
CA VAL A 317 -14.38 -4.45 6.75
C VAL A 317 -13.54 -3.35 6.09
N MET A 318 -13.67 -3.15 4.77
CA MET A 318 -12.96 -2.08 4.07
C MET A 318 -13.41 -0.69 4.54
N ALA A 319 -14.71 -0.47 4.74
CA ALA A 319 -15.27 0.78 5.24
C ALA A 319 -14.81 1.07 6.69
N LEU A 320 -14.80 0.06 7.55
CA LEU A 320 -14.22 0.17 8.90
C LEU A 320 -12.74 0.56 8.85
N GLY A 321 -11.98 -0.04 7.94
CA GLY A 321 -10.57 0.31 7.72
C GLY A 321 -10.38 1.75 7.26
N ALA A 322 -11.23 2.24 6.36
CA ALA A 322 -11.22 3.63 5.91
C ALA A 322 -11.54 4.59 7.07
N ALA A 323 -12.58 4.31 7.85
CA ALA A 323 -12.92 5.12 9.03
C ALA A 323 -11.78 5.15 10.06
N THR A 324 -11.18 3.97 10.35
CA THR A 324 -10.04 3.85 11.26
C THR A 324 -8.82 4.63 10.75
N THR A 325 -8.57 4.59 9.44
CA THR A 325 -7.50 5.36 8.79
C THR A 325 -7.69 6.86 8.99
N VAL A 326 -8.91 7.37 8.80
CA VAL A 326 -9.23 8.79 9.01
C VAL A 326 -8.97 9.17 10.48
N VAL A 327 -9.46 8.37 11.43
CA VAL A 327 -9.26 8.62 12.87
C VAL A 327 -7.77 8.68 13.23
N VAL A 328 -6.98 7.69 12.81
CA VAL A 328 -5.54 7.64 13.08
C VAL A 328 -4.80 8.79 12.38
N ALA A 329 -5.17 9.13 11.15
CA ALA A 329 -4.56 10.24 10.41
C ALA A 329 -4.83 11.59 11.07
N LEU A 330 -6.08 11.86 11.49
CA LEU A 330 -6.43 13.07 12.24
C LEU A 330 -5.65 13.14 13.56
N ALA A 331 -5.59 12.02 14.29
CA ALA A 331 -4.81 11.93 15.50
C ALA A 331 -3.31 12.19 15.24
N ALA A 332 -2.74 11.67 14.14
CA ALA A 332 -1.35 11.90 13.79
C ALA A 332 -1.07 13.34 13.33
N CYS A 333 -2.08 14.03 12.82
CA CYS A 333 -2.03 15.46 12.50
C CYS A 333 -2.29 16.37 13.72
N GLY A 334 -2.41 15.81 14.93
CA GLY A 334 -2.54 16.57 16.18
C GLY A 334 -3.97 16.82 16.65
N VAL A 335 -4.99 16.28 15.98
CA VAL A 335 -6.38 16.40 16.44
C VAL A 335 -6.59 15.55 17.70
N ARG A 336 -7.14 16.17 18.74
CA ARG A 336 -7.46 15.55 20.04
C ARG A 336 -8.85 15.99 20.52
N LEU A 337 -9.61 15.07 21.12
CA LEU A 337 -10.91 15.34 21.73
C LEU A 337 -10.77 15.82 23.19
N MET A 338 -9.72 15.36 23.87
CA MET A 338 -9.36 15.75 25.23
C MET A 338 -7.91 16.23 25.25
N LYS A 339 -7.56 17.06 26.24
CA LYS A 339 -6.17 17.44 26.49
C LYS A 339 -5.36 16.26 26.99
#